data_AF-A0A177SSD4-F1
#
_entry.id   AF-A0A177SSD4-F1
#
_cell.length_a   1.000
_cell.length_b   1.000
_cell.length_c   1.000
_cell.angle_alpha   90.00
_cell.angle_beta   90.00
_cell.angle_gamma   90.00
#
_symmetry.space_group_name_H-M   'P 1'
#
loop_
_entity.id
_entity.type
_entity.pdbx_description
1 polymer ?
#
loop_
_entity_poly.entity_id
_entity_poly.type
_entity_poly.pdbx_seq_one_letter_code
_entity_poly.pdbx_strand_id
1 'polypeptide(L)'
;MARLYVTLSLLLYLLALCLDAVHLSGGNTVTAQQALFQGPWGVVFGLFGWFANPLFGLALLLRRRLRWLALFLGAWALYLAVMSHAIERLPDNINYSFHDVMGFAPGYYLWALAIAAFCIGQAWWCSRGRNVEVPRWSLPEGALALLLLAVMVIGLRDENLRFDFDKLFDIPPSVWEMPPPARDESI
;
A
#
# COMPACT_ATOMS: atom_id res chain seq x y z
N MET A 1 -24.87 1.21 -9.81
CA MET A 1 -23.66 0.55 -9.28
C MET A 1 -22.46 0.67 -10.23
N ALA A 2 -22.44 0.02 -11.41
CA ALA A 2 -21.24 -0.01 -12.28
C ALA A 2 -20.74 1.34 -12.82
N ARG A 3 -21.54 2.43 -12.78
CA ARG A 3 -21.06 3.78 -13.13
C ARG A 3 -20.25 4.45 -12.02
N LEU A 4 -20.47 4.07 -10.76
CA LEU A 4 -19.87 4.69 -9.58
C LEU A 4 -18.67 3.89 -9.06
N TYR A 5 -18.26 2.82 -9.75
CA TYR A 5 -17.21 1.93 -9.28
C TYR A 5 -15.88 2.65 -9.04
N VAL A 6 -15.51 3.61 -9.88
CA VAL A 6 -14.29 4.43 -9.69
C VAL A 6 -14.42 5.31 -8.45
N THR A 7 -15.54 6.03 -8.30
CA THR A 7 -15.81 6.87 -7.12
C THR A 7 -15.75 6.04 -5.83
N LEU A 8 -16.42 4.88 -5.82
CA LEU A 8 -16.42 3.97 -4.68
C LEU A 8 -15.01 3.46 -4.38
N SER A 9 -14.26 3.04 -5.40
CA SER A 9 -12.90 2.54 -5.23
C SER A 9 -11.98 3.61 -4.66
N LEU A 10 -12.02 4.83 -5.21
CA LEU A 10 -11.20 5.95 -4.73
C LEU A 10 -11.58 6.36 -3.30
N LEU A 11 -12.88 6.38 -2.98
CA LEU A 11 -13.35 6.73 -1.64
C LEU A 11 -12.92 5.68 -0.61
N LEU A 12 -13.09 4.38 -0.92
CA LEU A 12 -12.62 3.30 -0.05
C LEU A 12 -11.11 3.34 0.13
N TYR A 13 -10.35 3.60 -0.94
CA TYR A 13 -8.90 3.73 -0.89
C TYR A 13 -8.48 4.89 0.01
N LEU A 14 -9.09 6.06 -0.14
CA LEU A 14 -8.82 7.23 0.71
C LEU A 14 -9.17 6.98 2.18
N LEU A 15 -10.31 6.33 2.45
CA LEU A 15 -10.69 5.96 3.82
C LEU A 15 -9.71 4.96 4.42
N ALA A 16 -9.21 4.01 3.62
CA ALA A 16 -8.20 3.06 4.06
C ALA A 16 -6.95 3.78 4.59
N LEU A 17 -6.48 4.83 3.91
CA LEU A 17 -5.29 5.60 4.31
C LEU A 17 -5.40 6.25 5.69
N CYS A 18 -6.63 6.49 6.18
CA CYS A 18 -6.87 7.05 7.51
C CYS A 18 -6.85 6.01 8.65
N LEU A 19 -6.63 4.73 8.35
CA LEU A 19 -6.74 3.63 9.31
C LEU A 19 -5.44 2.82 9.41
N ASP A 20 -5.36 2.01 10.46
CA ASP A 20 -4.32 0.99 10.60
C ASP A 20 -4.45 -0.08 9.52
N ALA A 21 -3.33 -0.51 8.97
CA ALA A 21 -3.26 -1.60 7.99
C ALA A 21 -2.84 -2.92 8.62
N VAL A 22 -1.89 -2.91 9.55
CA VAL A 22 -1.32 -4.13 10.15
C VAL A 22 -0.99 -3.91 11.62
N HIS A 23 -1.29 -4.91 12.45
CA HIS A 23 -0.82 -5.02 13.83
C HIS A 23 0.44 -5.88 13.87
N LEU A 24 1.48 -5.38 14.54
CA LEU A 24 2.76 -6.06 14.73
C LEU A 24 2.88 -6.58 16.17
N SER A 25 3.83 -7.49 16.40
CA SER A 25 4.20 -7.90 17.75
C SER A 25 4.74 -6.70 18.57
N GLY A 26 4.61 -6.78 19.89
CA GLY A 26 5.03 -5.69 20.80
C GLY A 26 4.05 -4.51 20.89
N GLY A 27 2.84 -4.61 20.31
CA GLY A 27 1.81 -3.57 20.38
C GLY A 27 1.96 -2.45 19.35
N ASN A 28 2.92 -2.59 18.42
CA ASN A 28 3.12 -1.64 17.34
C ASN A 28 2.07 -1.82 16.23
N THR A 29 1.75 -0.73 15.53
CA THR A 29 0.86 -0.75 14.35
C THR A 29 1.52 -0.05 13.17
N VAL A 30 1.15 -0.50 11.97
CA VAL A 30 1.51 0.16 10.71
C VAL A 30 0.26 0.73 10.10
N THR A 31 0.21 2.05 9.92
CA THR A 31 -0.92 2.71 9.26
C THR A 31 -0.93 2.40 7.76
N ALA A 32 -2.09 2.42 7.12
CA ALA A 32 -2.17 2.20 5.67
C ALA A 32 -1.41 3.27 4.88
N GLN A 33 -1.39 4.51 5.39
CA GLN A 33 -0.57 5.58 4.84
C GLN A 33 0.93 5.27 4.97
N GLN A 34 1.40 4.82 6.13
CA GLN A 34 2.79 4.35 6.30
C GLN A 34 3.12 3.22 5.33
N ALA A 35 2.27 2.19 5.24
CA ALA A 35 2.47 1.06 4.33
C ALA A 35 2.55 1.49 2.85
N LEU A 36 1.78 2.50 2.44
CA LEU A 36 1.82 3.03 1.08
C LEU A 36 3.18 3.66 0.75
N PHE A 37 3.76 4.44 1.67
CA PHE A 37 5.02 5.16 1.45
C PHE A 37 6.27 4.31 1.72
N GLN A 38 6.21 3.36 2.65
CA GLN A 38 7.31 2.44 2.94
C GLN A 38 7.38 1.29 1.94
N GLY A 39 6.26 0.89 1.34
CA GLY A 39 6.27 -0.30 0.49
C GLY A 39 7.14 -0.27 -0.78
N PRO A 40 7.51 0.89 -1.41
CA PRO A 40 8.59 0.88 -2.41
C PRO A 40 9.90 0.33 -1.85
N TRP A 41 10.19 0.59 -0.57
CA TRP A 41 11.36 0.06 0.14
C TRP A 41 11.15 -1.37 0.60
N GLY A 42 9.91 -1.75 0.91
CA GLY A 42 9.52 -3.15 1.08
C GLY A 42 10.01 -4.06 -0.05
N VAL A 43 10.03 -3.57 -1.30
CA VAL A 43 10.56 -4.32 -2.47
C VAL A 43 12.04 -4.69 -2.29
N VAL A 44 12.86 -3.82 -1.70
CA VAL A 44 14.27 -4.10 -1.40
C VAL A 44 14.39 -5.25 -0.39
N PHE A 45 13.41 -5.37 0.52
CA PHE A 45 13.30 -6.45 1.51
C PHE A 45 12.50 -7.66 1.02
N GLY A 46 12.19 -7.76 -0.28
CA GLY A 46 11.43 -8.88 -0.87
C GLY A 46 9.91 -8.83 -0.66
N LEU A 47 9.37 -7.72 -0.13
CA LEU A 47 7.94 -7.51 0.07
C LEU A 47 7.29 -6.95 -1.20
N PHE A 48 7.08 -7.83 -2.18
CA PHE A 48 6.55 -7.45 -3.50
C PHE A 48 5.05 -7.09 -3.52
N GLY A 49 4.31 -7.32 -2.42
CA GLY A 49 2.87 -7.00 -2.32
C GLY A 49 2.55 -5.53 -2.60
N TRP A 50 3.50 -4.63 -2.36
CA TRP A 50 3.34 -3.20 -2.61
C TRP A 50 3.06 -2.86 -4.09
N PHE A 51 3.52 -3.69 -5.05
CA PHE A 51 3.25 -3.47 -6.48
C PHE A 51 1.75 -3.44 -6.82
N ALA A 52 0.87 -3.90 -5.93
CA ALA A 52 -0.57 -3.70 -6.04
C ALA A 52 -0.96 -2.23 -6.25
N ASN A 53 -0.28 -1.27 -5.59
CA ASN A 53 -0.59 0.15 -5.69
C ASN A 53 -0.33 0.75 -7.08
N PRO A 54 0.89 0.67 -7.66
CA PRO A 54 1.14 1.18 -9.01
C PRO A 54 0.32 0.45 -10.08
N LEU A 55 0.10 -0.87 -9.94
CA LEU A 55 -0.77 -1.61 -10.85
C LEU A 55 -2.21 -1.10 -10.81
N PHE A 56 -2.74 -0.84 -9.61
CA PHE A 56 -4.07 -0.29 -9.43
C PHE A 56 -4.19 1.15 -9.99
N GLY A 57 -3.19 1.99 -9.75
CA GLY A 57 -3.12 3.34 -10.32
C GLY A 57 -3.12 3.31 -11.86
N LEU A 58 -2.31 2.44 -12.47
CA LEU A 58 -2.30 2.25 -13.92
C LEU A 58 -3.64 1.73 -14.44
N ALA A 59 -4.28 0.80 -13.72
CA ALA A 59 -5.60 0.30 -14.08
C ALA A 59 -6.65 1.42 -14.13
N LEU A 60 -6.66 2.33 -13.15
CA LEU A 60 -7.55 3.49 -13.10
C LEU A 60 -7.35 4.42 -14.31
N LEU A 61 -6.10 4.69 -14.69
CA LEU A 61 -5.74 5.56 -15.81
C LEU A 61 -6.10 4.94 -17.17
N LEU A 62 -5.87 3.64 -17.33
CA LEU A 62 -6.07 2.92 -18.60
C LEU A 62 -7.50 2.42 -18.81
N ARG A 63 -8.37 2.51 -17.79
CA ARG A 63 -9.73 1.91 -17.75
C ARG A 63 -10.58 2.11 -19.00
N ARG A 64 -10.48 3.28 -19.64
CA ARG A 64 -11.29 3.64 -20.82
C ARG A 64 -10.62 3.25 -22.13
N ARG A 65 -9.31 3.49 -22.27
CA ARG A 65 -8.58 3.25 -23.53
C ARG A 65 -8.29 1.76 -23.74
N LEU A 66 -7.84 1.08 -22.70
CA LEU A 66 -7.39 -0.31 -22.74
C LEU A 66 -8.14 -1.11 -21.67
N ARG A 67 -9.47 -1.20 -21.80
CA ARG A 67 -10.35 -1.71 -20.74
C ARG A 67 -10.00 -3.10 -20.22
N TRP A 68 -9.57 -4.00 -21.11
CA TRP A 68 -9.15 -5.36 -20.74
C TRP A 68 -7.80 -5.37 -20.02
N LEU A 69 -6.85 -4.55 -20.48
CA LEU A 69 -5.58 -4.37 -19.79
C LEU A 69 -5.81 -3.78 -18.39
N ALA A 70 -6.69 -2.78 -18.27
CA ALA A 70 -7.05 -2.22 -16.96
C ALA A 70 -7.68 -3.27 -16.03
N LEU A 71 -8.55 -4.14 -16.55
CA LEU A 71 -9.09 -5.24 -15.75
C LEU A 71 -8.00 -6.21 -15.32
N PHE A 72 -7.09 -6.58 -16.22
CA PHE A 72 -5.95 -7.44 -15.91
C PHE A 72 -5.04 -6.84 -14.83
N LEU A 73 -4.66 -5.57 -14.98
CA LEU A 73 -3.84 -4.86 -13.99
C LEU A 73 -4.53 -4.75 -12.63
N GLY A 74 -5.84 -4.46 -12.61
CA GLY A 74 -6.62 -4.44 -11.37
C GLY A 74 -6.72 -5.83 -10.72
N ALA A 75 -6.96 -6.87 -11.51
CA ALA A 75 -7.01 -8.24 -11.01
C ALA A 75 -5.66 -8.71 -10.45
N TRP A 76 -4.56 -8.31 -11.09
CA TRP A 76 -3.21 -8.59 -10.60
C TRP A 76 -2.91 -7.80 -9.32
N ALA A 77 -3.33 -6.53 -9.24
CA ALA A 77 -3.25 -5.78 -8.00
C ALA A 77 -4.03 -6.45 -6.86
N LEU A 78 -5.23 -6.97 -7.14
CA LEU A 78 -6.04 -7.69 -6.16
C LEU A 78 -5.37 -9.01 -5.74
N TYR A 79 -4.78 -9.74 -6.69
CA TYR A 79 -4.01 -10.94 -6.39
C TYR A 79 -2.84 -10.65 -5.44
N LEU A 80 -2.08 -9.58 -5.69
CA LEU A 80 -0.98 -9.16 -4.82
C LEU A 80 -1.48 -8.71 -3.44
N ALA A 81 -2.63 -8.03 -3.38
CA ALA A 81 -3.28 -7.70 -2.12
C ALA A 81 -3.59 -8.98 -1.33
N VAL A 82 -4.22 -9.98 -1.94
CA VAL A 82 -4.50 -11.27 -1.29
C VAL A 82 -3.22 -11.99 -0.85
N MET A 83 -2.18 -12.00 -1.69
CA MET A 83 -0.88 -12.61 -1.38
C MET A 83 -0.14 -11.89 -0.24
N SER A 84 -0.54 -10.67 0.12
CA SER A 84 0.03 -9.98 1.28
C SER A 84 -0.25 -10.72 2.59
N HIS A 85 -1.25 -11.60 2.65
CA HIS A 85 -1.47 -12.47 3.82
C HIS A 85 -0.32 -13.46 4.08
N ALA A 86 0.55 -13.73 3.10
CA ALA A 86 1.73 -14.56 3.27
C ALA A 86 2.91 -13.78 3.90
N ILE A 87 2.75 -12.48 4.18
CA ILE A 87 3.78 -11.68 4.83
C ILE A 87 3.76 -11.99 6.33
N GLU A 88 4.82 -12.64 6.81
CA GLU A 88 4.97 -12.99 8.22
C GLU A 88 5.64 -11.88 9.04
N ARG A 89 6.44 -11.03 8.39
CA ARG A 89 7.25 -10.00 9.05
C ARG A 89 7.25 -8.68 8.31
N LEU A 90 7.21 -7.59 9.06
CA LEU A 90 7.31 -6.23 8.54
C LEU A 90 8.31 -5.43 9.37
N PRO A 91 9.11 -4.55 8.74
CA PRO A 91 9.97 -3.63 9.47
C PRO A 91 9.13 -2.59 10.22
N ASP A 92 9.53 -2.25 11.45
CA ASP A 92 9.05 -1.01 12.07
C ASP A 92 9.67 0.23 11.40
N ASN A 93 9.05 1.39 11.63
CA ASN A 93 9.50 2.67 11.04
C ASN A 93 10.48 3.45 11.92
N ILE A 94 10.93 2.87 13.05
CA ILE A 94 11.72 3.58 14.06
C ILE A 94 13.13 3.01 14.13
N ASN A 95 13.21 1.68 14.26
CA ASN A 95 14.42 0.90 14.44
C ASN A 95 14.74 0.02 13.22
N TYR A 96 13.83 -0.07 12.25
CA TYR A 96 13.86 -0.99 11.12
C TYR A 96 14.02 -2.46 11.53
N SER A 97 13.64 -2.79 12.76
CA SER A 97 13.60 -4.17 13.21
C SER A 97 12.36 -4.85 12.65
N PHE A 98 12.54 -6.08 12.17
CA PHE A 98 11.44 -6.87 11.65
C PHE A 98 10.63 -7.44 12.81
N HIS A 99 9.36 -7.08 12.86
CA HIS A 99 8.39 -7.61 13.82
C HIS A 99 7.45 -8.58 13.12
N ASP A 100 6.98 -9.57 13.86
CA ASP A 100 6.02 -10.55 13.37
C ASP A 100 4.64 -9.89 13.18
N VAL A 101 3.99 -10.22 12.07
CA VAL A 101 2.64 -9.75 11.75
C VAL A 101 1.63 -10.54 12.59
N MET A 102 0.95 -9.85 13.49
CA MET A 102 -0.09 -10.44 14.34
C MET A 102 -1.45 -10.50 13.66
N GLY A 103 -1.71 -9.57 12.73
CA GLY A 103 -2.92 -9.59 11.93
C GLY A 103 -3.16 -8.31 11.14
N PHE A 104 -4.00 -8.40 10.12
CA PHE A 104 -4.42 -7.25 9.32
C PHE A 104 -5.52 -6.44 10.01
N ALA A 105 -5.48 -5.14 9.83
CA ALA A 105 -6.38 -4.17 10.44
C ALA A 105 -7.38 -3.59 9.40
N PRO A 106 -8.40 -2.82 9.81
CA PRO A 106 -9.48 -2.36 8.92
C PRO A 106 -9.01 -1.61 7.66
N GLY A 107 -7.92 -0.85 7.74
CA GLY A 107 -7.35 -0.12 6.60
C GLY A 107 -6.93 -1.06 5.47
N TYR A 108 -6.32 -2.20 5.79
CA TYR A 108 -5.97 -3.21 4.79
C TYR A 108 -7.20 -3.77 4.06
N TYR A 109 -8.25 -4.10 4.81
CA TYR A 109 -9.47 -4.65 4.21
C TYR A 109 -10.21 -3.62 3.34
N LEU A 110 -10.26 -2.35 3.75
CA LEU A 110 -10.81 -1.27 2.92
C LEU A 110 -9.99 -1.04 1.65
N TRP A 111 -8.66 -1.12 1.74
CA TRP A 111 -7.76 -1.03 0.59
C TRP A 111 -7.97 -2.18 -0.40
N ALA A 112 -8.01 -3.43 0.08
CA ALA A 112 -8.29 -4.59 -0.75
C ALA A 112 -9.71 -4.51 -1.38
N LEU A 113 -10.69 -4.05 -0.61
CA LEU A 113 -12.07 -3.85 -1.09
C LEU A 113 -12.16 -2.76 -2.17
N ALA A 114 -11.36 -1.69 -2.06
CA ALA A 114 -11.27 -0.66 -3.09
C ALA A 114 -10.84 -1.26 -4.45
N ILE A 115 -9.81 -2.11 -4.44
CA ILE A 115 -9.33 -2.79 -5.65
C ILE A 115 -10.39 -3.77 -6.16
N ALA A 116 -11.03 -4.54 -5.29
CA ALA A 116 -12.09 -5.47 -5.66
C ALA A 116 -13.29 -4.74 -6.30
N ALA A 117 -13.74 -3.63 -5.71
CA ALA A 117 -14.81 -2.80 -6.25
C ALA A 117 -14.48 -2.29 -7.66
N PHE A 118 -13.23 -1.89 -7.89
CA PHE A 118 -12.77 -1.52 -9.22
C PHE A 118 -12.85 -2.69 -10.20
N CYS A 119 -12.31 -3.85 -9.83
CA CYS A 119 -12.29 -5.04 -10.69
C CYS A 119 -13.70 -5.48 -11.08
N ILE A 120 -14.64 -5.52 -10.14
CA ILE A 120 -16.05 -5.89 -10.40
C ILE A 120 -16.69 -4.89 -11.38
N GLY A 121 -16.52 -3.59 -11.12
CA GLY A 121 -17.06 -2.55 -12.00
C GLY A 121 -16.44 -2.59 -13.40
N GLN A 122 -15.12 -2.77 -13.49
CA GLN A 122 -14.40 -2.84 -14.76
C GLN A 122 -14.78 -4.11 -15.55
N ALA A 123 -14.92 -5.26 -14.88
CA ALA A 123 -15.37 -6.51 -15.50
C ALA A 123 -16.78 -6.36 -16.09
N TRP A 124 -17.68 -5.68 -15.38
CA TRP A 124 -19.01 -5.37 -15.89
C TRP A 124 -18.99 -4.52 -17.17
N TRP A 125 -18.09 -3.55 -17.28
CA TRP A 125 -17.95 -2.76 -18.51
C TRP A 125 -17.27 -3.56 -19.65
N CYS A 126 -16.31 -4.42 -19.33
CA CYS A 126 -15.69 -5.29 -20.32
C CYS A 126 -16.68 -6.29 -20.92
N SER A 127 -17.67 -6.77 -20.15
CA SER A 127 -18.68 -7.72 -20.62
C SER A 127 -19.76 -7.10 -21.53
N ARG A 128 -19.92 -5.77 -21.57
CA ARG A 128 -20.98 -5.06 -22.31
C ARG A 128 -20.72 -4.89 -23.83
N GLY A 129 -19.77 -5.62 -24.41
CA GLY A 129 -19.47 -5.58 -25.86
C GLY A 129 -18.63 -4.36 -26.28
N ARG A 130 -18.15 -4.30 -27.53
CA ARG A 130 -17.20 -3.26 -28.01
C ARG A 130 -17.80 -1.87 -28.17
N ASN A 131 -19.12 -1.78 -28.37
CA ASN A 131 -19.81 -0.52 -28.68
C ASN A 131 -20.18 0.31 -27.45
N VAL A 132 -20.00 -0.25 -26.25
CA VAL A 132 -20.32 0.42 -25.00
C VAL A 132 -19.05 1.08 -24.47
N GLU A 133 -19.04 2.42 -24.52
CA GLU A 133 -17.93 3.21 -23.99
C GLU A 133 -17.93 3.22 -22.46
N VAL A 134 -16.74 3.02 -21.88
CA VAL A 134 -16.52 3.21 -20.44
C VAL A 134 -16.68 4.71 -20.12
N PRO A 135 -17.37 5.07 -19.03
CA PRO A 135 -17.57 6.46 -18.63
C PRO A 135 -16.25 7.25 -18.53
N ARG A 136 -16.30 8.54 -18.90
CA ARG A 136 -15.21 9.49 -18.66
C ARG A 136 -15.12 9.80 -17.17
N TRP A 137 -14.00 10.39 -16.75
CA TRP A 137 -13.85 10.96 -15.42
C TRP A 137 -15.01 11.92 -15.13
N SER A 138 -15.77 11.61 -14.10
CA SER A 138 -16.74 12.55 -13.54
C SER A 138 -16.01 13.56 -12.64
N LEU A 139 -16.61 14.73 -12.40
CA LEU A 139 -16.08 15.72 -11.45
C LEU A 139 -15.73 15.13 -10.07
N PRO A 140 -16.59 14.33 -9.41
CA PRO A 140 -16.23 13.75 -8.12
C PRO A 140 -15.06 12.77 -8.20
N GLU A 141 -14.94 11.98 -9.27
CA GLU A 141 -13.77 11.11 -9.46
C GLU A 141 -12.49 11.94 -9.59
N GLY A 142 -12.53 13.04 -10.35
CA GLY A 142 -11.41 13.95 -10.49
C GLY A 142 -11.02 14.60 -9.16
N ALA A 143 -12.00 15.06 -8.38
CA ALA A 143 -11.78 15.64 -7.05
C ALA A 143 -11.15 14.61 -6.08
N LEU A 144 -11.63 13.37 -6.06
CA LEU A 144 -11.06 12.32 -5.21
C LEU A 144 -9.63 11.93 -5.65
N ALA A 145 -9.35 11.88 -6.96
CA ALA A 145 -8.00 11.63 -7.44
C ALA A 145 -7.03 12.75 -7.09
N LEU A 146 -7.48 14.01 -7.16
CA LEU A 146 -6.70 15.17 -6.70
C LEU A 146 -6.49 15.15 -5.19
N LEU A 147 -7.50 14.76 -4.42
CA LEU A 147 -7.37 14.60 -2.97
C LEU A 147 -6.36 13.51 -2.62
N LEU A 148 -6.40 12.36 -3.31
CA LEU A 148 -5.40 11.30 -3.16
C LEU A 148 -3.99 11.82 -3.47
N LEU A 149 -3.83 12.56 -4.57
CA LEU A 149 -2.56 13.19 -4.90
C LEU A 149 -2.10 14.17 -3.82
N ALA A 150 -3.00 14.98 -3.26
CA ALA A 150 -2.70 15.91 -2.18
C ALA A 150 -2.26 15.18 -0.90
N VAL A 151 -2.98 14.12 -0.50
CA VAL A 151 -2.59 13.24 0.62
C VAL A 151 -1.20 12.64 0.37
N MET A 152 -0.93 12.18 -0.85
CA MET A 152 0.38 11.65 -1.22
C MET A 152 1.48 12.71 -1.09
N VAL A 153 1.27 13.91 -1.63
CA VAL A 153 2.25 15.00 -1.58
C VAL A 153 2.49 15.51 -0.16
N ILE A 154 1.44 15.58 0.67
CA ILE A 154 1.57 15.99 2.08
C ILE A 154 2.29 14.90 2.87
N GLY A 155 1.91 13.63 2.70
CA GLY A 155 2.55 12.51 3.39
C GLY A 155 4.03 12.34 3.05
N LEU A 156 4.45 12.65 1.81
CA LEU A 156 5.87 12.68 1.43
C LEU A 156 6.70 13.74 2.18
N ARG A 157 6.06 14.75 2.77
CA ARG A 157 6.75 15.79 3.57
C ARG A 157 6.90 15.42 5.04
N ASP A 158 6.17 14.41 5.51
CA ASP A 158 6.20 14.00 6.91
C ASP A 158 7.40 13.07 7.14
N GLU A 159 8.32 13.52 8.00
CA GLU A 159 9.54 12.79 8.33
C GLU A 159 9.24 11.44 8.99
N ASN A 160 8.12 11.32 9.73
CA ASN A 160 7.71 10.08 10.37
C ASN A 160 7.10 9.05 9.39
N LEU A 161 6.87 9.44 8.14
CA LEU A 161 6.36 8.57 7.07
C LEU A 161 7.43 8.19 6.05
N ARG A 162 8.56 8.91 6.07
CA ARG A 162 9.69 8.66 5.18
C ARG A 162 10.55 7.55 5.74
N PHE A 163 10.99 6.68 4.84
CA PHE A 163 12.06 5.74 5.12
C PHE A 163 13.37 6.53 5.23
N ASP A 164 14.05 6.38 6.36
CA ASP A 164 15.32 7.01 6.70
C ASP A 164 16.47 6.13 6.19
N PHE A 165 17.14 6.59 5.13
CA PHE A 165 18.22 5.84 4.49
C PHE A 165 19.48 5.79 5.34
N ASP A 166 19.74 6.82 6.14
CA ASP A 166 20.99 6.93 6.87
C ASP A 166 21.08 5.81 7.92
N LYS A 167 19.96 5.53 8.59
CA LYS A 167 19.82 4.39 9.52
C LYS A 167 19.96 3.01 8.88
N LEU A 168 19.69 2.86 7.57
CA LEU A 168 19.84 1.58 6.87
C LEU A 168 21.32 1.25 6.62
N PHE A 169 22.14 2.28 6.44
CA PHE A 169 23.56 2.16 6.17
C PHE A 169 24.44 2.40 7.40
N ASP A 170 23.85 2.66 8.57
CA ASP A 170 24.55 2.60 9.84
C ASP A 170 25.04 1.17 10.08
N ILE A 171 26.27 0.91 9.66
CA ILE A 171 27.02 -0.31 9.95
C ILE A 171 27.11 -0.38 11.48
N PRO A 172 26.64 -1.46 12.15
CA PRO A 172 26.84 -1.58 13.58
C PRO A 172 28.36 -1.48 13.85
N PRO A 173 28.79 -0.74 14.89
CA PRO A 173 30.21 -0.60 15.18
C PRO A 173 30.82 -2.00 15.21
N SER A 174 31.94 -2.15 14.51
CA SER A 174 32.56 -3.47 14.37
C SER A 174 32.83 -4.02 15.77
N VAL A 175 32.76 -5.35 15.96
CA VAL A 175 32.97 -5.99 17.28
C VAL A 175 34.29 -5.56 17.94
N TRP A 176 35.23 -5.04 17.15
CA TRP A 176 36.52 -4.50 17.56
C TRP A 176 36.48 -3.11 18.22
N GLU A 177 35.35 -2.39 18.11
CA GLU A 177 35.15 -1.06 18.69
C GLU A 177 34.35 -1.09 20.00
N MET A 178 33.85 -2.26 20.42
CA MET A 178 33.22 -2.39 21.73
C MET A 178 34.28 -2.37 22.83
N PRO A 179 34.18 -1.48 23.84
CA PRO A 179 35.01 -1.57 25.03
C PRO A 179 34.81 -2.96 25.66
N PRO A 180 35.87 -3.63 26.14
CA PRO A 180 35.71 -4.92 26.79
C PRO A 180 34.73 -4.78 27.96
N PRO A 181 33.87 -5.78 28.20
CA PRO A 181 32.89 -5.72 29.27
C PRO A 181 33.60 -5.40 30.59
N ALA A 182 33.11 -4.37 31.28
CA ALA A 182 33.60 -4.04 32.61
C ALA A 182 33.39 -5.25 33.51
N ARG A 183 34.42 -5.58 34.29
CA ARG A 183 34.61 -6.86 34.99
C ARG A 183 33.54 -7.22 36.03
N ASP A 184 32.53 -6.38 36.23
CA ASP A 184 31.54 -6.49 37.31
C ASP A 184 30.11 -6.76 36.82
N GLU A 185 29.86 -6.88 35.51
CA GLU A 185 28.56 -7.32 34.98
C GLU A 185 28.60 -8.81 34.63
N SER A 186 28.53 -9.65 35.67
CA SER A 186 28.21 -11.07 35.54
C SER A 186 26.80 -11.36 36.09
N ILE A 187 25.90 -11.65 35.16
CA ILE A 187 24.55 -12.27 35.24
C ILE A 187 23.50 -11.53 36.08
#